data_AF-A0A2G9N547-F1
#
_entry.id   AF-A0A2G9N547-F1
#
_cell.length_a   1.000
_cell.length_b   1.000
_cell.length_c   1.000
_cell.angle_alpha   90.00
_cell.angle_beta   90.00
_cell.angle_gamma   90.00
#
_symmetry.space_group_name_H-M   'P 1'
#
loop_
_entity.id
_entity.type
_entity.pdbx_description
1 polymer ?
#
loop_
_entity_poly.entity_id
_entity_poly.type
_entity_poly.pdbx_seq_one_letter_code
_entity_poly.pdbx_strand_id
1 'polypeptide(L)' 'MKHIMRCPVCGVYTMKEEHCGQKTVNPKPPKYSPEDKYGGYRRKAKGIE' A
#
# COMPACT_ATOMS: atom_id res chain seq x y z
N MET A 1 17.37 -3.66 2.33
CA MET A 1 16.66 -4.26 3.48
C MET A 1 15.53 -5.12 2.93
N LYS A 2 15.41 -6.40 3.33
CA LYS A 2 14.27 -7.23 2.91
C LYS A 2 13.05 -6.82 3.71
N HIS A 3 12.12 -6.14 3.05
CA HIS A 3 10.83 -5.79 3.65
C HIS A 3 9.86 -6.95 3.48
N ILE A 4 9.03 -7.20 4.49
CA ILE A 4 7.91 -8.14 4.36
C ILE A 4 6.92 -7.52 3.38
N MET A 5 6.67 -8.22 2.28
CA MET A 5 5.71 -7.85 1.24
C MET A 5 4.50 -8.78 1.30
N ARG A 6 3.39 -8.36 0.68
CA ARG A 6 2.16 -9.14 0.59
C ARG A 6 1.73 -9.26 -0.87
N CYS A 7 1.33 -10.45 -1.29
CA CYS A 7 0.74 -10.64 -2.61
C CYS A 7 -0.67 -10.05 -2.63
N PRO A 8 -1.01 -9.16 -3.58
CA PRO A 8 -2.37 -8.61 -3.69
C PRO A 8 -3.40 -9.65 -4.18
N VAL A 9 -2.95 -10.73 -4.82
CA VAL A 9 -3.83 -11.77 -5.40
C VAL A 9 -4.27 -12.80 -4.36
N CYS A 10 -3.31 -13.46 -3.71
CA CYS A 10 -3.60 -14.55 -2.75
C CYS A 10 -3.45 -14.14 -1.28
N GLY A 11 -2.96 -12.93 -1.01
CA GLY A 11 -2.78 -12.40 0.35
C GLY A 11 -1.59 -12.95 1.13
N VAL A 12 -0.78 -13.85 0.56
CA VAL A 12 0.39 -14.47 1.22
C VAL A 12 1.50 -13.44 1.45
N TYR A 13 2.17 -13.54 2.60
CA TYR A 13 3.36 -12.76 2.92
C TYR A 13 4.61 -13.40 2.31
N THR A 14 5.49 -12.57 1.77
CA THR A 14 6.71 -13.01 1.10
C THR A 14 7.80 -11.95 1.19
N MET A 15 9.06 -12.34 0.99
CA MET A 15 10.19 -11.40 0.81
C MET A 15 10.59 -11.28 -0.66
N LYS A 16 9.82 -11.89 -1.58
CA LYS A 16 10.01 -11.79 -3.02
C LYS A 16 9.32 -10.52 -3.55
N GLU A 17 9.89 -9.95 -4.59
CA GLU A 17 9.31 -8.79 -5.28
C GLU A 17 8.05 -9.15 -6.08
N GLU A 18 7.92 -10.41 -6.49
CA GLU A 18 6.78 -10.90 -7.27
C GLU A 18 6.24 -12.21 -6.72
N HIS A 19 4.92 -12.37 -6.77
CA HIS A 19 4.20 -13.58 -6.38
C HIS A 19 2.87 -13.66 -7.15
N CYS A 20 2.45 -14.86 -7.55
CA CYS A 20 1.29 -15.07 -8.42
C CYS A 20 1.34 -14.26 -9.75
N GLY A 21 2.54 -13.99 -10.27
CA GLY A 21 2.73 -13.20 -11.50
C GLY A 21 2.46 -11.70 -11.35
N GLN A 22 2.30 -11.20 -10.12
CA GLN A 22 2.17 -9.77 -9.85
C GLN A 22 3.23 -9.29 -8.85
N LYS A 23 3.55 -7.99 -8.93
CA LYS A 23 4.40 -7.33 -7.94
C LYS A 23 3.74 -7.36 -6.57
N THR A 24 4.53 -7.72 -5.57
CA THR A 24 4.11 -7.72 -4.17
C THR A 24 4.07 -6.29 -3.65
N VAL A 25 3.17 -6.03 -2.70
CA VAL A 25 2.95 -4.70 -2.15
C VAL A 25 3.38 -4.64 -0.69
N ASN A 26 3.76 -3.46 -0.23
CA ASN A 26 4.05 -3.26 1.19
C ASN A 26 2.72 -3.33 1.99
N PRO A 27 2.58 -4.28 2.94
CA PRO A 27 1.37 -4.42 3.73
C PRO A 27 1.22 -3.32 4.79
N LYS A 28 2.28 -2.57 5.10
CA LYS A 28 2.23 -1.54 6.15
C LYS A 28 1.39 -0.36 5.67
N PRO A 29 0.48 0.16 6.51
CA PRO A 29 -0.26 1.36 6.17
C PRO A 29 0.70 2.57 6.05
N PRO A 30 0.33 3.60 5.27
CA PRO A 30 1.02 4.87 5.28
C PRO A 30 1.07 5.48 6.68
N LYS A 31 2.14 6.22 7.00
CA LYS A 31 2.23 6.93 8.28
C LYS A 31 1.14 7.99 8.37
N TYR A 32 0.50 8.07 9.54
CA TYR A 32 -0.47 9.12 9.83
C TYR A 32 0.23 10.42 10.24
N SER A 33 -0.31 11.56 9.81
CA SER A 33 0.07 12.89 10.26
C SER A 33 -1.21 13.70 10.51
N PRO A 34 -1.35 14.37 11.68
CA PRO A 34 -2.50 15.24 11.94
C PRO A 34 -2.66 16.38 10.92
N GLU A 35 -1.55 16.89 10.39
CA GLU A 35 -1.56 17.99 9.41
C GLU A 35 -2.09 17.56 8.04
N ASP A 36 -1.86 16.29 7.65
CA ASP A 36 -2.31 15.68 6.39
C ASP A 36 -2.32 16.64 5.17
N LYS A 37 -1.14 17.15 4.81
CA LYS A 37 -0.95 18.14 3.73
C LYS A 37 -1.65 17.78 2.40
N TYR A 38 -1.83 16.49 2.12
CA TYR A 38 -2.45 15.98 0.90
C TYR A 38 -3.87 15.46 1.10
N GLY A 39 -4.50 15.73 2.25
CA GLY A 39 -5.83 15.22 2.60
C GLY A 39 -6.94 15.64 1.65
N GLY A 40 -6.89 16.88 1.13
CA GLY A 40 -7.81 17.36 0.10
C GLY A 40 -7.70 16.54 -1.19
N TYR A 41 -6.48 16.42 -1.73
CA TYR A 41 -6.21 15.62 -2.93
C TYR A 41 -6.62 14.14 -2.76
N ARG A 42 -6.37 13.56 -1.58
CA ARG A 42 -6.76 12.18 -1.29
C ARG A 42 -8.28 11.99 -1.29
N ARG A 43 -9.06 12.97 -0.80
CA ARG A 43 -10.53 12.93 -0.81
C ARG A 43 -11.09 13.09 -2.22
N LYS A 44 -10.55 14.03 -2.99
CA LYS A 44 -10.87 14.21 -4.43
C LYS A 44 -10.61 12.94 -5.24
N ALA A 45 -9.43 12.34 -5.08
CA ALA A 45 -9.06 11.11 -5.78
C ALA A 45 -9.96 9.90 -5.40
N LYS A 46 -10.57 9.92 -4.21
CA LYS A 46 -11.56 8.93 -3.79
C LYS A 46 -12.99 9.25 -4.25
N GLY A 47 -13.26 10.45 -4.77
CA GLY A 47 -14.60 10.89 -5.16
C GLY A 47 -15.54 11.16 -3.97
N ILE A 48 -14.99 11.54 -2.82
CA ILE A 48 -15.76 11.83 -1.58
C ILE A 48 -15.98 13.34 -1.40
N GLU A 49 -15.58 14.16 -2.39
CA GLU A 49 -15.77 15.61 -2.40
C GLU A 49 -16.95 16.00 -3.27
#